data_AF-A0A7X3P3V8-F1
#
_entry.id   AF-A0A7X3P3V8-F1
#
_cell.length_a   1.000
_cell.length_b   1.000
_cell.length_c   1.000
_cell.angle_alpha   90.00
_cell.angle_beta   90.00
_cell.angle_gamma   90.00
#
_symmetry.space_group_name_H-M   'P 1'
#
loop_
_entity.id
_entity.type
_entity.pdbx_description
1 polymer ?
#
loop_
_entity_poly.entity_id
_entity_poly.type
_entity_poly.pdbx_seq_one_letter_code
_entity_poly.pdbx_strand_id
1 'polypeptide(L)'
;MRKTIAIFVIVTLTCLLTWRFVQSDGHEQPMEAMDESEIILAEYKWNGEPHQISLADLNAAIAELPVYRQQNYETREDKAEYLEELIDERLQILRAADDGFDSLEEHVKKLEDYT
;
A
#
# COMPACT_ATOMS: atom_id res chain seq x y z
N MET A 1 10.97 37.35 -52.98
CA MET A 1 10.14 36.14 -52.76
C MET A 1 10.93 34.86 -52.42
N ARG A 2 12.28 34.80 -52.54
CA ARG A 2 13.06 33.59 -52.15
C ARG A 2 13.32 33.44 -50.64
N LYS A 3 13.45 34.55 -49.89
CA LYS A 3 13.75 34.52 -48.45
C LYS A 3 12.56 34.09 -47.58
N THR A 4 11.33 34.36 -48.01
CA THR A 4 10.09 34.00 -47.29
C THR A 4 9.83 32.49 -47.33
N ILE A 5 10.18 31.82 -48.43
CA ILE A 5 10.04 30.36 -48.56
C ILE A 5 11.03 29.63 -47.64
N ALA A 6 12.27 30.13 -47.51
CA ALA A 6 13.27 29.55 -46.63
C ALA A 6 12.86 29.59 -45.15
N ILE A 7 12.21 30.68 -44.71
CA ILE A 7 11.76 30.83 -43.32
C ILE A 7 10.62 29.85 -43.00
N PHE A 8 9.66 29.68 -43.92
CA PHE A 8 8.56 28.73 -43.72
C PHE A 8 9.03 27.27 -43.63
N VAL A 9 10.05 26.87 -44.42
CA VAL A 9 10.61 25.51 -44.38
C VAL A 9 11.35 25.23 -43.06
N ILE A 10 12.02 26.22 -42.49
CA ILE A 10 12.76 26.06 -41.22
C ILE A 10 11.77 25.90 -40.05
N VAL A 11 10.69 26.68 -40.03
CA VAL A 11 9.69 26.64 -38.93
C VAL A 11 8.92 25.31 -38.92
N THR A 12 8.55 24.77 -40.09
CA THR A 12 7.87 23.48 -40.16
C THR A 12 8.78 22.31 -39.79
N LEU A 13 10.08 22.38 -40.12
CA LEU A 13 11.06 21.37 -39.72
C LEU A 13 11.25 21.34 -38.19
N THR A 14 11.30 22.50 -37.53
CA THR A 14 11.43 22.55 -36.07
C THR A 14 10.16 22.07 -35.35
N CYS A 15 8.97 22.37 -35.89
CA CYS A 15 7.71 21.84 -35.35
C CYS A 15 7.58 20.31 -35.51
N LEU A 16 8.10 19.73 -36.60
CA LEU A 16 8.09 18.28 -36.79
C LEU A 16 9.09 17.56 -35.86
N LEU A 17 10.24 18.18 -35.58
CA LEU A 17 11.25 17.63 -34.67
C LEU A 17 10.79 17.65 -33.21
N THR A 18 10.05 18.67 -32.77
CA THR A 18 9.47 18.69 -31.42
C THR A 18 8.28 17.72 -31.29
N TRP A 19 7.50 17.51 -32.34
CA TRP A 19 6.42 16.52 -32.34
C TRP A 19 6.96 15.08 -32.18
N ARG A 20 8.07 14.75 -32.86
CA ARG A 20 8.78 13.47 -32.68
C ARG A 20 9.28 13.25 -31.25
N PHE A 21 9.65 14.33 -30.54
CA PHE A 21 10.07 14.25 -29.14
C PHE A 21 8.88 14.08 -28.18
N VAL A 22 7.78 14.81 -28.39
CA VAL A 22 6.55 14.69 -27.58
C VAL A 22 5.87 13.33 -27.73
N GLN A 23 6.01 12.66 -28.88
CA GLN A 23 5.42 11.35 -29.11
C GLN A 23 6.31 10.18 -28.64
N SER A 24 7.53 10.46 -28.16
CA SER A 24 8.50 9.45 -27.70
C SER A 24 8.30 9.00 -26.25
N ASP A 25 7.47 9.68 -25.47
CA ASP A 25 7.16 9.31 -24.07
C ASP A 25 5.87 8.47 -23.96
N GLY A 26 5.49 7.79 -25.05
CA GLY A 26 4.49 6.72 -25.03
C GLY A 26 5.05 5.37 -24.55
N HIS A 27 6.16 5.37 -23.81
CA HIS A 27 6.51 4.20 -23.01
C HIS A 27 5.56 4.19 -21.83
N GLU A 28 4.43 3.49 -22.01
CA GLU A 28 3.83 2.72 -20.93
C GLU A 28 4.95 1.85 -20.37
N GLN A 29 5.73 2.39 -19.43
CA GLN A 29 6.54 1.56 -18.58
C GLN A 29 5.56 0.54 -17.99
N PRO A 30 5.84 -0.76 -18.07
CA PRO A 30 5.13 -1.71 -17.24
C PRO A 30 5.20 -1.12 -15.84
N MET A 31 4.05 -0.78 -15.26
CA MET A 31 3.97 -0.48 -13.84
C MET A 31 4.55 -1.72 -13.18
N GLU A 32 5.83 -1.66 -12.80
CA GLU A 32 6.43 -2.71 -12.01
C GLU A 32 5.48 -2.91 -10.85
N ALA A 33 5.05 -4.16 -10.63
CA ALA A 33 4.12 -4.47 -9.56
C ALA A 33 4.73 -3.91 -8.27
N MET A 34 4.14 -2.81 -7.79
CA MET A 34 4.66 -2.06 -6.66
C MET A 34 4.65 -3.02 -5.47
N ASP A 35 5.79 -3.19 -4.81
CA ASP A 35 5.89 -4.09 -3.67
C ASP A 35 4.91 -3.61 -2.60
N GLU A 36 3.91 -4.42 -2.28
CA GLU A 36 2.84 -4.06 -1.35
C GLU A 36 3.38 -3.79 0.06
N SER A 37 4.58 -4.28 0.40
CA SER A 37 5.24 -4.01 1.68
C SER A 37 5.78 -2.58 1.78
N GLU A 38 6.04 -1.90 0.65
CA GLU A 38 6.49 -0.51 0.61
C GLU A 38 5.32 0.49 0.74
N ILE A 39 4.07 0.03 0.60
CA ILE A 39 2.88 0.86 0.65
C ILE A 39 2.38 0.95 2.09
N ILE A 40 2.75 2.02 2.80
CA ILE A 40 2.26 2.27 4.17
C ILE A 40 0.83 2.82 4.14
N LEU A 41 -0.10 2.12 4.78
CA LEU A 41 -1.51 2.49 4.88
C LEU A 41 -1.83 3.23 6.17
N ALA A 42 -1.16 2.90 7.28
CA ALA A 42 -1.35 3.53 8.57
C ALA A 42 -0.05 3.60 9.37
N GLU A 43 0.07 4.64 10.20
CA GLU A 43 1.12 4.81 11.20
C GLU A 43 0.49 5.28 12.52
N TYR A 44 0.88 4.65 13.63
CA TYR A 44 0.46 5.03 14.97
C TYR A 44 1.62 4.91 15.96
N LYS A 45 1.48 5.50 17.14
CA LYS A 45 2.49 5.44 18.20
C LYS A 45 1.95 4.74 19.44
N TRP A 46 2.73 3.83 20.00
CA TRP A 46 2.46 3.21 21.29
C TRP A 46 3.68 3.40 22.20
N ASN A 47 3.50 3.98 23.38
CA ASN A 47 4.59 4.31 24.31
C ASN A 47 5.77 5.09 23.68
N GLY A 48 5.50 5.86 22.61
CA GLY A 48 6.49 6.63 21.86
C GLY A 48 7.14 5.89 20.70
N GLU A 49 6.97 4.56 20.60
CA GLU A 49 7.47 3.75 19.49
C GLU A 49 6.50 3.81 18.30
N PRO A 50 7.00 4.05 17.07
CA PRO A 50 6.17 4.05 15.87
C PRO A 50 5.85 2.62 15.43
N HIS A 51 4.60 2.42 15.02
CA HIS A 51 4.11 1.20 14.41
C HIS A 51 3.50 1.55 13.05
N GLN A 52 3.76 0.72 12.06
CA GLN A 52 3.25 0.90 10.70
C GLN A 52 2.48 -0.35 10.26
N ILE A 53 1.50 -0.14 9.38
CA ILE A 53 0.78 -1.19 8.69
C ILE A 53 0.90 -0.92 7.19
N SER A 54 1.55 -1.85 6.48
CA SER A 54 1.65 -1.84 5.03
C SER A 54 0.42 -2.48 4.36
N LEU A 55 0.29 -2.33 3.05
CA LEU A 55 -0.72 -3.04 2.28
C LEU A 55 -0.51 -4.56 2.36
N ALA A 56 0.74 -5.00 2.35
CA ALA A 56 1.07 -6.41 2.55
C ALA A 56 0.59 -6.93 3.92
N ASP A 57 0.78 -6.16 5.00
CA ASP A 57 0.32 -6.54 6.35
C ASP A 57 -1.21 -6.67 6.41
N LEU A 58 -1.93 -5.72 5.79
CA LEU A 58 -3.40 -5.76 5.74
C LEU A 58 -3.90 -6.98 4.95
N ASN A 59 -3.32 -7.24 3.78
CA ASN A 59 -3.69 -8.38 2.95
C ASN A 59 -3.35 -9.72 3.65
N ALA A 60 -2.23 -9.80 4.37
CA ALA A 60 -1.87 -10.97 5.17
C ALA A 60 -2.87 -11.20 6.31
N ALA A 61 -3.23 -10.16 7.05
CA ALA A 61 -4.24 -10.25 8.13
C ALA A 61 -5.60 -10.74 7.60
N ILE A 62 -6.05 -10.23 6.44
CA ILE A 62 -7.27 -10.71 5.78
C ILE A 62 -7.15 -12.19 5.41
N ALA A 63 -6.00 -12.62 4.87
CA ALA A 63 -5.78 -14.01 4.45
C ALA A 63 -5.78 -15.01 5.63
N GLU A 64 -5.47 -14.57 6.84
CA GLU A 64 -5.56 -15.38 8.07
C GLU A 64 -7.01 -15.57 8.56
N LEU A 65 -7.96 -14.75 8.10
CA LEU A 65 -9.36 -14.92 8.44
C LEU A 65 -9.93 -16.21 7.83
N PRO A 66 -10.98 -16.80 8.42
CA PRO A 66 -11.74 -17.87 7.77
C PRO A 66 -12.22 -17.45 6.37
N VAL A 67 -12.18 -18.37 5.41
CA VAL A 67 -12.51 -18.10 3.98
C VAL A 67 -13.84 -17.34 3.81
N TYR A 68 -14.87 -17.67 4.60
CA TYR A 68 -16.17 -17.01 4.53
C TYR A 68 -16.18 -15.54 5.01
N ARG A 69 -15.14 -15.10 5.73
CA ARG A 69 -14.94 -13.70 6.13
C ARG A 69 -14.06 -12.94 5.14
N GLN A 70 -13.12 -13.60 4.47
CA GLN A 70 -12.24 -12.96 3.48
C GLN A 70 -13.05 -12.25 2.37
N GLN A 71 -14.13 -12.88 1.92
CA GLN A 71 -15.06 -12.33 0.91
C GLN A 71 -15.76 -11.03 1.34
N ASN A 72 -15.70 -10.65 2.62
CA ASN A 72 -16.27 -9.38 3.07
C ASN A 72 -15.32 -8.19 2.83
N TYR A 73 -14.07 -8.44 2.44
CA TYR A 73 -13.01 -7.42 2.36
C TYR A 73 -12.40 -7.32 0.96
N GLU A 74 -13.26 -7.36 -0.07
CA GLU A 74 -12.85 -7.33 -1.47
C GLU A 74 -12.66 -5.91 -2.01
N THR A 75 -13.44 -4.94 -1.50
CA THR A 75 -13.37 -3.55 -1.96
C THR A 75 -12.37 -2.74 -1.13
N ARG A 76 -11.99 -1.57 -1.66
CA ARG A 76 -11.12 -0.65 -0.92
C ARG A 76 -11.77 -0.16 0.36
N GLU A 77 -13.07 0.11 0.31
CA GLU A 77 -13.87 0.58 1.43
C GLU A 77 -13.93 -0.48 2.53
N ASP A 78 -14.19 -1.74 2.18
CA ASP A 78 -14.22 -2.84 3.14
C ASP A 78 -12.83 -3.07 3.78
N LYS A 79 -11.76 -2.99 2.98
CA LYS A 79 -10.38 -3.08 3.48
C LYS A 79 -10.02 -1.93 4.41
N ALA A 80 -10.57 -0.74 4.17
CA ALA A 80 -10.38 0.40 5.06
C ALA A 80 -11.12 0.20 6.39
N GLU A 81 -12.33 -0.38 6.36
CA GLU A 81 -13.05 -0.76 7.59
C GLU A 81 -12.25 -1.80 8.39
N TYR A 82 -11.74 -2.84 7.74
CA TYR A 82 -10.91 -3.84 8.40
C TYR A 82 -9.58 -3.29 8.93
N LEU A 83 -8.99 -2.29 8.25
CA LEU A 83 -7.77 -1.65 8.73
C LEU A 83 -7.98 -0.98 10.09
N GLU A 84 -9.13 -0.33 10.30
CA GLU A 84 -9.47 0.26 11.61
C GLU A 84 -9.64 -0.83 12.67
N GLU A 85 -10.37 -1.92 12.36
CA GLU A 85 -10.52 -3.08 13.25
C GLU A 85 -9.16 -3.68 13.64
N LEU A 86 -8.26 -3.85 12.66
CA LEU A 86 -6.92 -4.38 12.85
C LEU A 86 -6.06 -3.49 13.76
N ILE A 87 -6.14 -2.16 13.60
CA ILE A 87 -5.43 -1.21 14.45
C ILE A 87 -5.95 -1.32 15.89
N ASP A 88 -7.27 -1.33 16.08
CA ASP A 88 -7.89 -1.46 17.39
C ASP A 88 -7.50 -2.77 18.09
N GLU A 89 -7.53 -3.90 17.37
CA GLU A 89 -7.08 -5.20 17.88
C GLU A 89 -5.60 -5.16 18.31
N ARG A 90 -4.72 -4.59 17.48
CA ARG A 90 -3.28 -4.46 17.81
C ARG A 90 -3.06 -3.59 19.04
N LEU A 91 -3.80 -2.49 19.18
CA LEU A 91 -3.72 -1.62 20.37
C LEU A 91 -4.20 -2.34 21.63
N GLN A 92 -5.25 -3.16 21.55
CA GLN A 92 -5.70 -3.97 22.67
C GLN A 92 -4.67 -5.01 23.10
N ILE A 93 -3.99 -5.67 22.14
CA ILE A 93 -2.91 -6.61 22.42
C ILE A 93 -1.73 -5.91 23.10
N LEU A 94 -1.30 -4.75 22.59
CA LEU A 94 -0.24 -3.95 23.19
C LEU A 94 -0.60 -3.54 24.62
N ARG A 95 -1.85 -3.12 24.84
CA ARG A 95 -2.34 -2.79 26.18
C ARG A 95 -2.32 -3.99 27.11
N ALA A 96 -2.76 -5.16 26.64
CA ALA A 96 -2.78 -6.37 27.42
C ALA A 96 -1.35 -6.83 27.80
N ALA A 97 -0.38 -6.67 26.90
CA ALA A 97 1.02 -6.92 27.20
C ALA A 97 1.57 -5.95 28.26
N ASP A 98 1.27 -4.65 28.14
CA ASP A 98 1.66 -3.65 29.15
C ASP A 98 1.03 -3.93 30.54
N ASP A 99 -0.18 -4.49 30.55
CA ASP A 99 -0.88 -4.92 31.78
C ASP A 99 -0.40 -6.33 32.27
N GLY A 100 0.55 -6.96 31.58
CA GLY A 100 1.23 -8.20 31.98
C GLY A 100 0.51 -9.51 31.62
N PHE A 101 -0.52 -9.47 30.78
CA PHE A 101 -1.34 -10.65 30.43
C PHE A 101 -0.61 -11.69 29.57
N ASP A 102 0.50 -11.32 28.94
CA ASP A 102 1.40 -12.17 28.16
C ASP A 102 2.26 -13.09 29.04
N SER A 103 2.42 -12.74 30.33
CA SER A 103 3.26 -13.46 31.29
C SER A 103 2.47 -14.36 32.26
N LEU A 104 1.13 -14.35 32.19
CA LEU A 104 0.28 -15.15 33.06
C LEU A 104 0.31 -16.63 32.66
N GLU A 105 0.80 -17.48 33.56
CA GLU A 105 0.99 -18.92 33.34
C GLU A 105 -0.31 -19.64 32.89
N GLU A 106 -1.48 -19.18 33.34
CA GLU A 106 -2.78 -19.72 32.91
C GLU A 106 -3.05 -19.46 31.41
N HIS A 107 -2.63 -18.32 30.88
CA HIS A 107 -2.83 -17.95 29.49
C HIS A 107 -1.83 -18.67 28.58
N VAL A 108 -0.58 -18.80 29.03
CA VAL A 108 0.47 -19.55 28.31
C VAL A 108 0.09 -21.03 28.18
N LYS A 109 -0.42 -21.67 29.24
CA LYS A 109 -0.88 -23.07 29.19
C LYS A 109 -2.03 -23.31 28.22
N LYS A 110 -2.98 -22.37 28.13
CA LYS A 110 -4.06 -22.47 27.14
C LYS A 110 -3.54 -22.47 25.71
N LEU A 111 -2.43 -21.80 25.43
CA LEU A 111 -1.84 -21.78 24.09
C LEU A 111 -1.36 -23.19 23.66
N GLU A 112 -0.74 -23.92 24.58
CA GLU A 112 -0.25 -25.29 24.36
C GLU A 112 -1.39 -26.28 24.07
N ASP A 113 -2.58 -26.08 24.66
CA ASP A 113 -3.74 -26.97 24.45
C ASP A 113 -4.37 -26.86 23.05
N TYR A 114 -4.10 -25.77 22.31
CA TYR A 114 -4.66 -25.50 20.98
C TYR A 114 -3.68 -25.67 19.82
N THR A 115 -2.42 -26.04 20.09
CA THR A 115 -1.37 -26.23 19.07
C THR A 115 -1.04 -27.72 18.89
#